data_AF-A0A5C9CYW3-F1
#
_entry.id   AF-A0A5C9CYW3-F1
#
_cell.length_a   1.000
_cell.length_b   1.000
_cell.length_c   1.000
_cell.angle_alpha   90.00
_cell.angle_beta   90.00
_cell.angle_gamma   90.00
#
_symmetry.space_group_name_H-M   'P 1'
#
loop_
_entity.id
_entity.type
_entity.pdbx_description
1 polymer ?
#
loop_
_entity_poly.entity_id
_entity_poly.type
_entity_poly.pdbx_seq_one_letter_code
_entity_poly.pdbx_strand_id
1 'polypeptide(L)'
;EAGDAKDVHSIAVLLAYGASGVNPWAVFESIPGFLSSAKAATKSPSLSEERIADNYREAVRKGILKIMSKLGISTISSYRGSRMYEAEGLSPELAATCFKGTETRFGGIGLREIERDIMRRHGCAFGFAAPGSAQAANDEKATESAPSQVPWPPALAARLVSAVRDGDMEAWRAYVDGMEDPRRQPFAFRDLFAFKPREPVPLKEVQSAPDIAQRFSVAAMSCGAISPEAHEALAAGANSVGAWNDSGEGGEDGSRKSYGAQGLDSQSASRQVASARFGVTDEYLASALEIQIKIAQGAKPGEGGQLPGPKVDAYIAALRHSSPGKTLISPPPHHDIYSIEDLSQLIHDLRCVNPKARIAVKLAAQSGIGAVAAGVAKAGADCIIVSSGDGGTGAAPLSSLDFAGSSWEAALPEIRQVLAMNGLDAQVTLQVDGRLRTARDVAVAAILGAREFAFGTASPLEQPPSLPWVASPAENATRTAAP
;
A
#
# COMPACT_ATOMS: atom_id res chain seq x y z
N GLU A 1 19.97 17.75 -18.80
CA GLU A 1 20.17 16.34 -19.19
C GLU A 1 20.48 15.55 -17.93
N ALA A 2 20.12 14.27 -17.86
CA ALA A 2 20.34 13.45 -16.67
C ALA A 2 20.71 12.01 -17.08
N GLY A 3 21.77 11.45 -16.49
CA GLY A 3 22.22 10.08 -16.76
C GLY A 3 21.60 9.05 -15.80
N ASP A 4 21.07 9.50 -14.68
CA ASP A 4 20.52 8.70 -13.58
C ASP A 4 18.97 8.73 -13.51
N ALA A 5 18.33 9.72 -14.17
CA ALA A 5 16.88 9.79 -14.28
C ALA A 5 16.36 8.80 -15.34
N LYS A 6 16.04 7.57 -14.90
CA LYS A 6 15.60 6.48 -15.81
C LYS A 6 14.10 6.19 -15.77
N ASP A 7 13.48 6.35 -14.60
CA ASP A 7 12.09 5.98 -14.37
C ASP A 7 11.13 7.20 -14.41
N VAL A 8 9.84 6.89 -14.41
CA VAL A 8 8.75 7.87 -14.44
C VAL A 8 8.83 8.87 -13.28
N HIS A 9 9.13 8.40 -12.07
CA HIS A 9 9.14 9.24 -10.88
C HIS A 9 10.31 10.21 -10.92
N SER A 10 11.51 9.73 -11.23
CA SER A 10 12.72 10.56 -11.39
C SER A 10 12.49 11.72 -12.36
N ILE A 11 11.88 11.44 -13.51
CA ILE A 11 11.58 12.47 -14.51
C ILE A 11 10.48 13.43 -14.01
N ALA A 12 9.44 12.91 -13.36
CA ALA A 12 8.36 13.72 -12.79
C ALA A 12 8.85 14.66 -11.67
N VAL A 13 9.78 14.22 -10.83
CA VAL A 13 10.43 15.05 -9.80
C VAL A 13 11.19 16.18 -10.47
N LEU A 14 12.06 15.90 -11.45
CA LEU A 14 12.81 16.95 -12.15
C LEU A 14 11.89 18.04 -12.72
N LEU A 15 10.77 17.64 -13.33
CA LEU A 15 9.77 18.59 -13.86
C LEU A 15 9.11 19.40 -12.72
N ALA A 16 8.65 18.74 -11.65
CA ALA A 16 8.01 19.41 -10.52
C ALA A 16 8.93 20.39 -9.77
N TYR A 17 10.25 20.21 -9.87
CA TYR A 17 11.26 21.09 -9.30
C TYR A 17 11.90 22.07 -10.30
N GLY A 18 11.34 22.18 -11.52
CA GLY A 18 11.58 23.32 -12.41
C GLY A 18 12.23 22.98 -13.76
N ALA A 19 12.57 21.72 -14.03
CA ALA A 19 13.06 21.34 -15.35
C ALA A 19 11.98 21.63 -16.42
N SER A 20 12.39 22.27 -17.51
CA SER A 20 11.50 22.54 -18.65
C SER A 20 11.45 21.37 -19.65
N GLY A 21 12.46 20.51 -19.60
CA GLY A 21 12.57 19.28 -20.36
C GLY A 21 13.64 18.40 -19.73
N VAL A 22 13.49 17.09 -19.88
CA VAL A 22 14.43 16.11 -19.35
C VAL A 22 14.90 15.23 -20.50
N ASN A 23 16.21 15.19 -20.71
CA ASN A 23 16.88 14.26 -21.61
C ASN A 23 17.53 13.16 -20.77
N PRO A 24 16.90 11.98 -20.61
CA PRO A 24 17.48 10.83 -19.92
C PRO A 24 18.48 10.10 -20.83
N TRP A 25 19.57 10.78 -21.21
CA TRP A 25 20.46 10.38 -22.30
C TRP A 25 21.03 8.96 -22.12
N ALA A 26 21.38 8.57 -20.89
CA ALA A 26 21.99 7.27 -20.61
C ALA A 26 21.01 6.11 -20.88
N VAL A 27 19.70 6.33 -20.77
CA VAL A 27 18.69 5.33 -21.15
C VAL A 27 18.78 5.05 -22.65
N PHE A 28 18.87 6.10 -23.46
CA PHE A 28 18.95 5.98 -24.92
C PHE A 28 20.27 5.36 -25.36
N GLU A 29 21.39 5.75 -24.77
CA GLU A 29 22.72 5.12 -25.01
C GLU A 29 22.75 3.64 -24.60
N SER A 30 21.88 3.22 -23.67
CA SER A 30 21.79 1.82 -23.24
C SER A 30 20.90 0.93 -24.14
N ILE A 31 20.15 1.51 -25.09
CA ILE A 31 19.22 0.79 -25.95
C ILE A 31 19.87 -0.34 -26.76
N PRO A 32 21.04 -0.16 -27.40
CA PRO A 32 21.70 -1.23 -28.15
C PRO A 32 21.97 -2.47 -27.29
N GLY A 33 22.36 -2.25 -26.02
CA GLY A 33 22.53 -3.29 -25.02
C GLY A 33 21.22 -4.03 -24.74
N PHE A 34 20.14 -3.30 -24.44
CA PHE A 34 18.82 -3.90 -24.19
C PHE A 34 18.25 -4.64 -25.39
N LEU A 35 18.46 -4.15 -26.61
CA LEU A 35 17.97 -4.78 -27.83
C LEU A 35 18.55 -6.18 -28.01
N SER A 36 19.85 -6.35 -27.72
CA SER A 36 20.52 -7.64 -27.81
C SER A 36 19.89 -8.68 -26.87
N SER A 37 19.61 -8.28 -25.62
CA SER A 37 18.95 -9.12 -24.62
C SER A 37 17.48 -9.38 -24.94
N ALA A 38 16.75 -8.35 -25.40
CA ALA A 38 15.32 -8.45 -25.69
C ALA A 38 15.02 -9.36 -26.89
N LYS A 39 15.87 -9.33 -27.93
CA LYS A 39 15.75 -10.24 -29.08
C LYS A 39 15.94 -11.70 -28.68
N ALA A 40 16.86 -11.97 -27.75
CA ALA A 40 17.05 -13.32 -27.20
C ALA A 40 15.82 -13.80 -26.39
N ALA A 41 15.14 -12.90 -25.67
CA ALA A 41 14.04 -13.26 -24.78
C ALA A 41 12.66 -13.36 -25.47
N THR A 42 12.34 -12.44 -26.38
CA THR A 42 10.94 -12.24 -26.84
C THR A 42 10.61 -12.92 -28.17
N LYS A 43 11.59 -13.50 -28.87
CA LYS A 43 11.45 -14.02 -30.25
C LYS A 43 10.69 -13.06 -31.19
N SER A 44 10.77 -11.75 -30.94
CA SER A 44 10.04 -10.74 -31.70
C SER A 44 10.99 -10.09 -32.72
N PRO A 45 10.91 -10.46 -34.02
CA PRO A 45 11.83 -9.98 -35.04
C PRO A 45 11.64 -8.50 -35.42
N SER A 46 10.59 -7.85 -34.94
CA SER A 46 10.24 -6.45 -35.29
C SER A 46 10.74 -5.39 -34.29
N LEU A 47 11.49 -5.79 -33.24
CA LEU A 47 12.09 -4.84 -32.30
C LEU A 47 13.28 -4.12 -32.95
N SER A 48 13.18 -2.80 -33.09
CA SER A 48 14.26 -1.88 -33.47
C SER A 48 14.61 -0.94 -32.31
N GLU A 49 15.76 -0.27 -32.40
CA GLU A 49 16.19 0.71 -31.40
C GLU A 49 15.20 1.88 -31.32
N GLU A 50 14.73 2.38 -32.47
CA GLU A 50 13.74 3.45 -32.55
C GLU A 50 12.43 3.04 -31.86
N ARG A 51 11.99 1.79 -32.08
CA ARG A 51 10.78 1.29 -31.43
C ARG A 51 10.92 1.21 -29.92
N ILE A 52 12.09 0.81 -29.42
CA ILE A 52 12.37 0.80 -27.97
C ILE A 52 12.37 2.22 -27.42
N ALA A 53 13.02 3.17 -28.10
CA ALA A 53 13.05 4.57 -27.70
C ALA A 53 11.63 5.18 -27.64
N ASP A 54 10.80 4.92 -28.66
CA ASP A 54 9.43 5.41 -28.70
C ASP A 54 8.54 4.77 -27.63
N ASN A 55 8.69 3.47 -27.38
CA ASN A 55 7.99 2.79 -26.29
C ASN A 55 8.37 3.39 -24.93
N TYR A 56 9.65 3.68 -24.70
CA TYR A 56 10.14 4.33 -23.49
C TYR A 56 9.53 5.73 -23.32
N ARG A 57 9.57 6.56 -24.36
CA ARG A 57 8.98 7.90 -24.35
C ARG A 57 7.48 7.87 -24.04
N GLU A 58 6.75 6.94 -24.65
CA GLU A 58 5.31 6.78 -24.44
C GLU A 58 5.00 6.28 -23.02
N ALA A 59 5.78 5.34 -22.48
CA ALA A 59 5.65 4.87 -21.11
C ALA A 59 5.90 6.00 -20.10
N VAL A 60 6.97 6.79 -20.29
CA VAL A 60 7.28 7.96 -19.47
C VAL A 60 6.15 9.00 -19.56
N ARG A 61 5.68 9.32 -20.77
CA ARG A 61 4.57 10.26 -20.99
C ARG A 61 3.33 9.84 -20.22
N LYS A 62 2.88 8.59 -20.39
CA LYS A 62 1.71 8.04 -19.67
C LYS A 62 1.93 8.04 -18.16
N GLY A 63 3.13 7.69 -17.72
CA GLY A 63 3.49 7.70 -16.30
C GLY A 63 3.42 9.09 -15.67
N ILE A 64 3.93 10.12 -16.35
CA ILE A 64 3.86 11.51 -15.88
C ILE A 64 2.41 11.98 -15.81
N LEU A 65 1.62 11.74 -16.86
CA LEU A 65 0.18 12.07 -16.87
C LEU A 65 -0.56 11.40 -15.71
N LYS A 66 -0.17 10.16 -15.39
CA LYS A 66 -0.72 9.40 -14.26
C LYS A 66 -0.32 9.99 -12.90
N ILE A 67 0.93 10.42 -12.72
CA ILE A 67 1.34 11.13 -11.49
C ILE A 67 0.56 12.43 -11.33
N MET A 68 0.44 13.23 -12.39
CA MET A 68 -0.29 14.48 -12.37
C MET A 68 -1.78 14.26 -12.03
N SER A 69 -2.40 13.22 -12.58
CA SER A 69 -3.82 12.93 -12.33
C SER A 69 -4.12 12.53 -10.88
N LYS A 70 -3.15 11.98 -10.14
CA LYS A 70 -3.31 11.67 -8.70
C LYS A 70 -3.66 12.91 -7.88
N LEU A 71 -3.24 14.08 -8.35
CA LEU A 71 -3.43 15.39 -7.73
C LEU A 71 -4.51 16.23 -8.42
N GLY A 72 -5.20 15.68 -9.43
CA GLY A 72 -6.14 16.43 -10.25
C GLY A 72 -5.50 17.47 -11.17
N ILE A 73 -4.19 17.37 -11.45
CA ILE A 73 -3.48 18.33 -12.32
C ILE A 73 -3.58 17.89 -13.78
N SER A 74 -4.15 18.75 -14.63
CA SER A 74 -4.39 18.44 -16.05
C SER A 74 -3.32 18.96 -17.01
N THR A 75 -2.45 19.89 -16.58
CA THR A 75 -1.48 20.55 -17.47
C THR A 75 -0.06 20.46 -16.91
N ILE A 76 0.90 20.16 -17.80
CA ILE A 76 2.31 20.06 -17.42
C ILE A 76 2.87 21.42 -16.97
N SER A 77 2.33 22.52 -17.51
CA SER A 77 2.70 23.87 -17.13
C SER A 77 2.39 24.18 -15.66
N SER A 78 1.26 23.70 -15.15
CA SER A 78 0.90 23.84 -13.72
C SER A 78 1.66 22.84 -12.84
N TYR A 79 1.98 21.66 -13.36
CA TYR A 79 2.77 20.67 -12.64
C TYR A 79 4.23 21.10 -12.46
N ARG A 80 4.83 21.73 -13.47
CA ARG A 80 6.22 22.18 -13.44
C ARG A 80 6.41 23.26 -12.38
N GLY A 81 7.36 23.06 -11.46
CA GLY A 81 7.61 23.98 -10.34
C GLY A 81 6.59 23.88 -9.19
N SER A 82 5.61 22.97 -9.28
CA SER A 82 4.54 22.80 -8.27
C SER A 82 5.06 22.27 -6.94
N ARG A 83 6.17 21.52 -6.94
CA ARG A 83 6.76 20.90 -5.74
C ARG A 83 5.75 20.02 -4.96
N MET A 84 4.82 19.37 -5.66
CA MET A 84 3.81 18.48 -5.07
C MET A 84 4.41 17.14 -4.63
N TYR A 85 5.34 17.21 -3.70
CA TYR A 85 6.08 16.10 -3.12
C TYR A 85 6.30 16.37 -1.64
N GLU A 86 6.47 15.30 -0.89
CA GLU A 86 6.95 15.33 0.48
C GLU A 86 8.39 14.78 0.52
N ALA A 87 9.26 15.44 1.28
CA ALA A 87 10.64 14.99 1.47
C ALA A 87 10.80 14.30 2.83
N GLU A 88 10.92 12.98 2.80
CA GLU A 88 11.28 12.16 3.96
C GLU A 88 12.79 11.89 3.94
N GLY A 89 13.50 12.20 5.03
CA GLY A 89 14.93 11.90 5.16
C GLY A 89 15.89 12.97 4.62
N LEU A 90 15.42 14.17 4.27
CA LEU A 90 16.30 15.30 3.92
C LEU A 90 16.46 16.26 5.10
N SER A 91 17.67 16.77 5.32
CA SER A 91 17.92 17.82 6.31
C SER A 91 17.13 19.10 5.98
N PRO A 92 16.62 19.82 7.00
CA PRO A 92 15.92 21.08 6.80
C PRO A 92 16.76 22.12 6.04
N GLU A 93 18.08 22.16 6.27
CA GLU A 93 19.00 23.09 5.60
C GLU A 93 19.09 22.80 4.10
N LEU A 94 19.20 21.53 3.72
CA LEU A 94 19.22 21.10 2.32
C LEU A 94 17.87 21.40 1.65
N ALA A 95 16.76 21.05 2.31
CA ALA A 95 15.43 21.33 1.80
C ALA A 95 15.20 22.84 1.61
N ALA A 96 15.59 23.68 2.57
CA ALA A 96 15.46 25.13 2.47
C ALA A 96 16.29 25.73 1.33
N THR A 97 17.47 25.14 1.06
CA THR A 97 18.40 25.64 0.04
C THR A 97 18.01 25.19 -1.37
N CYS A 98 17.71 23.90 -1.55
CA CYS A 98 17.52 23.28 -2.87
C CYS A 98 16.06 23.02 -3.23
N PHE A 99 15.17 22.89 -2.23
CA PHE A 99 13.79 22.42 -2.39
C PHE A 99 12.80 23.29 -1.61
N LYS A 100 13.04 24.61 -1.60
CA LYS A 100 12.27 25.57 -0.77
C LYS A 100 10.76 25.40 -0.99
N GLY A 101 10.03 25.20 0.11
CA GLY A 101 8.57 25.01 0.11
C GLY A 101 8.12 23.54 0.03
N THR A 102 9.03 22.59 -0.09
CA THR A 102 8.74 21.16 0.08
C THR A 102 8.65 20.83 1.56
N GLU A 103 7.63 20.06 1.94
CA GLU A 103 7.46 19.61 3.30
C GLU A 103 8.60 18.65 3.71
N THR A 104 9.16 18.85 4.90
CA THR A 104 10.14 17.93 5.49
C THR A 104 9.98 17.84 7.00
N ARG A 105 9.41 16.72 7.48
CA ARG A 105 8.99 16.57 8.88
C ARG A 105 10.04 15.94 9.79
N PHE A 106 10.90 15.07 9.24
CA PHE A 106 11.76 14.18 10.04
C PHE A 106 13.26 14.50 9.95
N GLY A 107 13.65 15.50 9.17
CA GLY A 107 15.05 15.79 8.88
C GLY A 107 15.76 14.60 8.22
N GLY A 108 17.09 14.64 8.16
CA GLY A 108 17.89 13.52 7.67
C GLY A 108 19.18 13.98 7.01
N ILE A 109 19.48 13.44 5.84
CA ILE A 109 20.78 13.60 5.18
C ILE A 109 20.98 15.02 4.62
N GLY A 110 22.22 15.49 4.65
CA GLY A 110 22.64 16.73 4.01
C GLY A 110 23.51 16.48 2.78
N LEU A 111 24.13 17.55 2.28
CA LEU A 111 25.00 17.47 1.10
C LEU A 111 26.20 16.53 1.31
N ARG A 112 26.74 16.44 2.53
CA ARG A 112 27.92 15.60 2.82
C ARG A 112 27.62 14.12 2.69
N GLU A 113 26.48 13.67 3.22
CA GLU A 113 26.06 12.28 3.10
C GLU A 113 25.73 11.94 1.64
N ILE A 114 25.06 12.84 0.92
CA ILE A 114 24.77 12.69 -0.52
C ILE A 114 26.07 12.60 -1.33
N GLU A 115 27.03 13.48 -1.07
CA GLU A 115 28.35 13.46 -1.68
C GLU A 115 29.03 12.11 -1.45
N ARG A 116 29.05 11.62 -0.22
CA ARG A 116 29.64 10.31 0.12
C ARG A 116 28.99 9.17 -0.67
N ASP A 117 27.67 9.16 -0.80
CA ASP A 117 26.95 8.13 -1.56
C ASP A 117 27.19 8.22 -3.07
N ILE A 118 27.34 9.43 -3.61
CA ILE A 118 27.75 9.66 -5.00
C ILE A 118 29.18 9.18 -5.22
N MET A 119 30.11 9.57 -4.36
CA MET A 119 31.53 9.21 -4.45
C MET A 119 31.76 7.70 -4.29
N ARG A 120 30.95 7.03 -3.47
CA ARG A 120 30.96 5.57 -3.33
C ARG A 120 30.60 4.89 -4.66
N ARG A 121 29.47 5.27 -5.27
CA ARG A 121 29.04 4.75 -6.59
C ARG A 121 30.05 5.08 -7.70
N HIS A 122 30.60 6.28 -7.66
CA HIS A 122 31.67 6.69 -8.57
C HIS A 122 32.92 5.81 -8.40
N GLY A 123 33.36 5.55 -7.17
CA GLY A 123 34.48 4.67 -6.86
C GLY A 123 34.27 3.24 -7.37
N CYS A 124 33.06 2.70 -7.25
CA CYS A 124 32.71 1.38 -7.78
C CYS A 124 32.81 1.31 -9.32
N ALA A 125 32.39 2.37 -10.02
CA ALA A 125 32.42 2.43 -11.48
C ALA A 125 33.81 2.71 -12.06
N PHE A 126 34.63 3.53 -11.40
CA PHE A 126 35.90 4.05 -11.95
C PHE A 126 37.16 3.55 -11.22
N GLY A 127 37.02 2.76 -10.16
CA GLY A 127 38.15 2.01 -9.57
C GLY A 127 39.09 2.83 -8.67
N PHE A 128 38.61 3.87 -7.98
CA PHE A 128 39.41 4.64 -7.00
C PHE A 128 39.64 3.91 -5.66
N ALA A 129 39.61 2.57 -5.65
CA ALA A 129 39.97 1.80 -4.48
C ALA A 129 41.47 1.49 -4.50
N ALA A 130 42.12 1.54 -3.34
CA ALA A 130 43.54 1.22 -3.19
C ALA A 130 43.88 -0.15 -3.85
N PRO A 131 45.11 -0.35 -4.37
CA PRO A 131 45.49 -1.60 -5.02
C PRO A 131 45.32 -2.76 -4.03
N GLY A 132 44.27 -3.57 -4.21
CA GLY A 132 43.95 -4.69 -3.31
C GLY A 132 42.46 -5.04 -3.17
N SER A 133 41.51 -4.17 -3.51
CA SER A 133 40.09 -4.47 -3.32
C SER A 133 39.35 -4.79 -4.63
N ALA A 134 39.75 -5.89 -5.29
CA ALA A 134 38.84 -6.57 -6.22
C ALA A 134 37.58 -7.12 -5.49
N GLN A 135 37.62 -7.20 -4.15
CA GLN A 135 36.50 -7.54 -3.28
C GLN A 135 35.36 -6.51 -3.36
N ALA A 136 35.64 -5.19 -3.35
CA ALA A 136 34.61 -4.16 -3.21
C ALA A 136 33.65 -4.05 -4.41
N ALA A 137 34.13 -4.34 -5.63
CA ALA A 137 33.29 -4.37 -6.83
C ALA A 137 32.45 -5.66 -6.94
N ASN A 138 32.94 -6.76 -6.38
CA ASN A 138 32.19 -8.02 -6.28
C ASN A 138 31.21 -8.02 -5.10
N ASP A 139 31.53 -7.30 -4.02
CA ASP A 139 30.65 -7.15 -2.86
C ASP A 139 29.39 -6.37 -3.23
N GLU A 140 29.43 -5.42 -4.18
CA GLU A 140 28.21 -4.75 -4.65
C GLU A 140 27.33 -5.62 -5.56
N LYS A 141 27.92 -6.40 -6.49
CA LYS A 141 27.17 -7.45 -7.22
C LYS A 141 26.63 -8.51 -6.25
N ALA A 142 27.36 -8.82 -5.19
CA ALA A 142 26.92 -9.71 -4.13
C ALA A 142 25.82 -9.09 -3.26
N THR A 143 25.82 -7.77 -3.00
CA THR A 143 24.73 -7.08 -2.26
C THR A 143 23.53 -6.74 -3.12
N GLU A 144 23.67 -6.59 -4.44
CA GLU A 144 22.53 -6.59 -5.37
C GLU A 144 21.90 -7.99 -5.46
N SER A 145 22.70 -9.06 -5.28
CA SER A 145 22.24 -10.46 -5.24
C SER A 145 21.80 -10.96 -3.86
N ALA A 146 22.27 -10.32 -2.78
CA ALA A 146 21.70 -10.54 -1.46
C ALA A 146 20.32 -9.91 -1.51
N PRO A 147 19.24 -10.64 -1.19
CA PRO A 147 17.97 -9.98 -1.06
C PRO A 147 18.19 -8.87 -0.04
N SER A 148 18.12 -7.60 -0.49
CA SER A 148 17.90 -6.46 0.40
C SER A 148 16.93 -6.95 1.46
N GLN A 149 17.29 -6.83 2.74
CA GLN A 149 16.47 -7.38 3.83
C GLN A 149 15.06 -6.85 3.65
N VAL A 150 14.21 -7.66 3.04
CA VAL A 150 12.88 -7.19 2.66
C VAL A 150 12.16 -6.86 3.95
N PRO A 151 11.33 -5.82 3.97
CA PRO A 151 10.56 -5.41 5.14
C PRO A 151 10.01 -6.59 5.95
N TRP A 152 9.53 -7.60 5.25
CA TRP A 152 9.09 -8.85 5.83
C TRP A 152 9.87 -10.04 5.21
N PRO A 153 10.90 -10.55 5.90
CA PRO A 153 11.69 -11.68 5.42
C PRO A 153 10.82 -12.94 5.21
N PRO A 154 10.94 -13.65 4.07
CA PRO A 154 10.15 -14.87 3.80
C PRO A 154 10.32 -15.95 4.87
N ALA A 155 11.51 -16.09 5.44
CA ALA A 155 11.78 -17.04 6.52
C ALA A 155 10.95 -16.73 7.79
N LEU A 156 10.77 -15.44 8.12
CA LEU A 156 9.94 -15.04 9.25
C LEU A 156 8.45 -15.20 8.92
N ALA A 157 8.02 -14.88 7.69
CA ALA A 157 6.65 -15.16 7.25
C ALA A 157 6.30 -16.65 7.36
N ALA A 158 7.20 -17.55 6.95
CA ALA A 158 7.01 -18.99 7.09
C ALA A 158 6.88 -19.45 8.55
N ARG A 159 7.63 -18.84 9.49
CA ARG A 159 7.48 -19.12 10.92
C ARG A 159 6.12 -18.71 11.45
N LEU A 160 5.61 -17.54 11.03
CA LEU A 160 4.25 -17.12 11.40
C LEU A 160 3.19 -18.10 10.90
N VAL A 161 3.30 -18.56 9.64
CA VAL A 161 2.38 -19.56 9.07
C VAL A 161 2.39 -20.84 9.90
N SER A 162 3.56 -21.37 10.23
CA SER A 162 3.67 -22.59 11.06
C SER A 162 3.11 -22.37 12.47
N ALA A 163 3.37 -21.22 13.08
CA ALA A 163 2.84 -20.87 14.39
C ALA A 163 1.31 -20.87 14.42
N VAL A 164 0.67 -20.25 13.42
CA VAL A 164 -0.80 -20.16 13.35
C VAL A 164 -1.43 -21.50 12.98
N ARG A 165 -0.89 -22.19 11.97
CA ARG A 165 -1.44 -23.46 11.48
C ARG A 165 -1.30 -24.60 12.48
N ASP A 166 -0.13 -24.70 13.12
CA ASP A 166 0.24 -25.85 13.94
C ASP A 166 0.10 -25.55 15.45
N GLY A 167 -0.29 -24.32 15.82
CA GLY A 167 -0.31 -23.86 17.22
C GLY A 167 1.09 -23.78 17.86
N ASP A 168 2.14 -23.62 17.04
CA ASP A 168 3.52 -23.67 17.46
C ASP A 168 3.99 -22.35 18.11
N MET A 169 4.01 -22.35 19.44
CA MET A 169 4.47 -21.22 20.25
C MET A 169 5.97 -20.95 20.12
N GLU A 170 6.80 -21.93 19.79
CA GLU A 170 8.22 -21.73 19.55
C GLU A 170 8.43 -21.00 18.21
N ALA A 171 7.71 -21.43 17.16
CA ALA A 171 7.69 -20.72 15.88
C ALA A 171 7.18 -19.28 16.02
N TRP A 172 6.15 -19.04 16.85
CA TRP A 172 5.65 -17.70 17.16
C TRP A 172 6.72 -16.82 17.81
N ARG A 173 7.42 -17.32 18.84
CA ARG A 173 8.53 -16.59 19.49
C ARG A 173 9.64 -16.29 18.50
N ALA A 174 10.04 -17.29 17.70
CA ALA A 174 11.07 -17.16 16.70
C ALA A 174 10.69 -16.19 15.56
N TYR A 175 9.40 -15.98 15.31
CA TYR A 175 8.89 -14.92 14.43
C TYR A 175 9.03 -13.54 15.07
N VAL A 176 8.52 -13.36 16.29
CA VAL A 176 8.54 -12.08 17.01
C VAL A 176 9.97 -11.60 17.26
N ASP A 177 10.83 -12.48 17.80
CA ASP A 177 12.24 -12.17 18.08
C ASP A 177 13.00 -11.76 16.81
N GLY A 178 12.67 -12.37 15.67
CA GLY A 178 13.28 -12.03 14.39
C GLY A 178 12.77 -10.71 13.80
N MET A 179 11.49 -10.39 14.00
CA MET A 179 10.90 -9.12 13.56
C MET A 179 11.39 -7.93 14.40
N GLU A 180 11.60 -8.16 15.70
CA GLU A 180 12.02 -7.17 16.68
C GLU A 180 13.55 -7.15 16.94
N ASP A 181 14.34 -7.90 16.16
CA ASP A 181 15.79 -7.95 16.29
C ASP A 181 16.41 -6.55 16.05
N PRO A 182 17.08 -5.94 17.05
CA PRO A 182 17.68 -4.61 16.90
C PRO A 182 18.85 -4.58 15.90
N ARG A 183 19.37 -5.74 15.48
CA ARG A 183 20.41 -5.85 14.44
C ARG A 183 19.83 -5.76 13.04
N ARG A 184 18.51 -5.89 12.87
CA ARG A 184 17.84 -5.69 11.58
C ARG A 184 17.94 -4.22 11.18
N GLN A 185 18.12 -3.95 9.89
CA GLN A 185 18.01 -2.59 9.39
C GLN A 185 16.57 -2.07 9.59
N PRO A 186 16.38 -0.87 10.18
CA PRO A 186 15.08 -0.23 10.26
C PRO A 186 14.43 -0.10 8.88
N PHE A 187 13.15 -0.42 8.78
CA PHE A 187 12.37 -0.32 7.55
C PHE A 187 11.28 0.76 7.62
N ALA A 188 10.65 0.93 8.78
CA ALA A 188 9.61 1.93 9.01
C ALA A 188 9.98 2.84 10.19
N PHE A 189 9.37 4.02 10.32
CA PHE A 189 9.65 4.95 11.42
C PHE A 189 9.44 4.31 12.79
N ARG A 190 8.46 3.41 12.93
CA ARG A 190 8.26 2.66 14.18
C ARG A 190 9.45 1.81 14.61
N ASP A 191 10.34 1.42 13.71
CA ASP A 191 11.56 0.70 14.04
C ASP A 191 12.59 1.59 14.76
N LEU A 192 12.47 2.91 14.62
CA LEU A 192 13.35 3.89 15.27
C LEU A 192 12.91 4.23 16.70
N PHE A 193 11.73 3.78 17.12
CA PHE A 193 11.22 4.03 18.46
C PHE A 193 11.72 3.00 19.47
N ALA A 194 11.79 3.41 20.73
CA ALA A 194 12.02 2.51 21.86
C ALA A 194 11.04 2.86 22.98
N PHE A 195 10.54 1.86 23.69
CA PHE A 195 9.75 2.10 24.89
C PHE A 195 10.67 2.48 26.03
N LYS A 196 10.30 3.55 26.74
CA LYS A 196 10.97 3.88 28.01
C LYS A 196 10.54 2.85 29.05
N PRO A 197 11.48 2.21 29.77
CA PRO A 197 11.14 1.30 30.85
C PRO A 197 10.24 1.95 31.89
N ARG A 198 9.26 1.19 32.39
CA ARG A 198 8.30 1.59 33.44
C ARG A 198 8.14 0.42 34.41
N GLU A 199 7.56 0.70 35.57
CA GLU A 199 7.19 -0.36 36.53
C GLU A 199 6.15 -1.30 35.88
N PRO A 200 6.44 -2.60 35.77
CA PRO A 200 5.49 -3.56 35.21
C PRO A 200 4.27 -3.72 36.11
N VAL A 201 3.10 -3.92 35.50
CA VAL A 201 1.87 -4.30 36.21
C VAL A 201 1.63 -5.81 36.07
N PRO A 202 0.95 -6.46 37.03
CA PRO A 202 0.53 -7.85 36.89
C PRO A 202 -0.35 -8.05 35.64
N LEU A 203 -0.13 -9.13 34.88
CA LEU A 203 -0.91 -9.43 33.66
C LEU A 203 -2.43 -9.53 33.91
N LYS A 204 -2.84 -9.91 35.12
CA LYS A 204 -4.26 -9.95 35.54
C LYS A 204 -4.94 -8.57 35.58
N GLU A 205 -4.17 -7.49 35.59
CA GLU A 205 -4.67 -6.10 35.55
C GLU A 205 -4.76 -5.56 34.12
N VAL A 206 -4.21 -6.28 33.14
CA VAL A 206 -4.30 -5.94 31.72
C VAL A 206 -5.64 -6.40 31.17
N GLN A 207 -6.19 -5.63 30.21
CA GLN A 207 -7.39 -6.02 29.48
C GLN A 207 -7.26 -7.43 28.88
N SER A 208 -8.39 -8.15 28.82
CA SER A 208 -8.40 -9.51 28.30
C SER A 208 -8.10 -9.53 26.79
N ALA A 209 -7.58 -10.64 26.29
CA ALA A 209 -7.34 -10.80 24.85
C ALA A 209 -8.63 -10.61 24.00
N PRO A 210 -9.81 -11.14 24.39
CA PRO A 210 -11.06 -10.84 23.69
C PRO A 210 -11.42 -9.35 23.65
N ASP A 211 -11.20 -8.60 24.73
CA ASP A 211 -11.49 -7.15 24.75
C ASP A 211 -10.54 -6.37 23.84
N ILE A 212 -9.28 -6.80 23.75
CA ILE A 212 -8.30 -6.22 22.83
C ILE A 212 -8.66 -6.55 21.38
N ALA A 213 -9.07 -7.79 21.11
CA ALA A 213 -9.40 -8.27 19.76
C ALA A 213 -10.57 -7.50 19.12
N GLN A 214 -11.49 -6.94 19.91
CA GLN A 214 -12.56 -6.06 19.42
C GLN A 214 -12.05 -4.80 18.70
N ARG A 215 -10.78 -4.42 18.94
CA ARG A 215 -10.12 -3.29 18.27
C ARG A 215 -9.43 -3.69 16.98
N PHE A 216 -9.40 -4.98 16.66
CA PHE A 216 -8.74 -5.50 15.47
C PHE A 216 -9.74 -5.68 14.34
N SER A 217 -9.26 -5.48 13.12
CA SER A 217 -10.03 -5.77 11.92
C SER A 217 -9.18 -6.48 10.87
N VAL A 218 -9.79 -7.34 10.07
CA VAL A 218 -9.19 -7.74 8.79
C VAL A 218 -9.38 -6.60 7.80
N ALA A 219 -8.29 -6.10 7.23
CA ALA A 219 -8.33 -4.98 6.30
C ALA A 219 -9.04 -5.36 4.99
N ALA A 220 -9.71 -4.37 4.41
CA ALA A 220 -10.44 -4.46 3.15
C ALA A 220 -9.60 -5.08 2.00
N MET A 221 -9.98 -6.28 1.55
CA MET A 221 -9.40 -6.96 0.40
C MET A 221 -10.53 -7.51 -0.47
N SER A 222 -10.65 -7.05 -1.71
CA SER A 222 -11.83 -7.39 -2.51
C SER A 222 -11.88 -8.87 -2.89
N CYS A 223 -13.09 -9.45 -2.85
CA CYS A 223 -13.38 -10.68 -3.56
C CYS A 223 -13.07 -10.49 -5.07
N GLY A 224 -12.19 -11.33 -5.60
CA GLY A 224 -11.56 -11.19 -6.92
C GLY A 224 -10.09 -10.79 -6.83
N ALA A 225 -9.69 -9.93 -5.88
CA ALA A 225 -8.27 -9.77 -5.54
C ALA A 225 -7.76 -11.00 -4.77
N ILE A 226 -8.54 -11.46 -3.80
CA ILE A 226 -8.40 -12.76 -3.13
C ILE A 226 -9.53 -13.70 -3.59
N SER A 227 -9.36 -15.01 -3.37
CA SER A 227 -10.39 -15.98 -3.73
C SER A 227 -11.62 -15.86 -2.81
N PRO A 228 -12.80 -16.33 -3.23
CA PRO A 228 -14.00 -16.37 -2.39
C PRO A 228 -13.75 -17.15 -1.08
N GLU A 229 -13.01 -18.25 -1.14
CA GLU A 229 -12.70 -19.08 0.03
C GLU A 229 -11.84 -18.32 1.03
N ALA A 230 -10.81 -17.61 0.57
CA ALA A 230 -9.97 -16.78 1.44
C ALA A 230 -10.77 -15.63 2.04
N HIS A 231 -11.64 -15.01 1.24
CA HIS A 231 -12.48 -13.89 1.69
C HIS A 231 -13.47 -14.33 2.78
N GLU A 232 -14.13 -15.46 2.60
CA GLU A 232 -15.05 -16.04 3.59
C GLU A 232 -14.34 -16.54 4.84
N ALA A 233 -13.17 -17.19 4.70
CA ALA A 233 -12.38 -17.68 5.82
C ALA A 233 -11.93 -16.54 6.74
N LEU A 234 -11.48 -15.42 6.15
CA LEU A 234 -11.06 -14.25 6.89
C LEU A 234 -12.21 -13.60 7.66
N ALA A 235 -13.37 -13.45 7.02
CA ALA A 235 -14.56 -12.93 7.68
C ALA A 235 -14.99 -13.83 8.85
N ALA A 236 -15.07 -15.14 8.61
CA ALA A 236 -15.41 -16.14 9.62
C ALA A 236 -14.43 -16.16 10.80
N GLY A 237 -13.13 -16.10 10.51
CA GLY A 237 -12.08 -16.04 11.53
C GLY A 237 -12.23 -14.80 12.41
N ALA A 238 -12.38 -13.62 11.81
CA ALA A 238 -12.55 -12.37 12.54
C ALA A 238 -13.83 -12.38 13.41
N ASN A 239 -14.96 -12.80 12.83
CA ASN A 239 -16.24 -12.86 13.53
C ASN A 239 -16.17 -13.85 14.73
N SER A 240 -15.46 -14.98 14.58
CA SER A 240 -15.31 -15.98 15.65
C SER A 240 -14.56 -15.46 16.90
N VAL A 241 -13.73 -14.43 16.75
CA VAL A 241 -12.95 -13.82 17.85
C VAL A 241 -13.50 -12.46 18.27
N GLY A 242 -14.65 -12.04 17.73
CA GLY A 242 -15.26 -10.74 18.00
C GLY A 242 -14.51 -9.54 17.40
N ALA A 243 -13.66 -9.80 16.40
CA ALA A 243 -12.98 -8.77 15.61
C ALA A 243 -13.81 -8.35 14.40
N TRP A 244 -13.44 -7.24 13.78
CA TRP A 244 -14.10 -6.74 12.56
C TRP A 244 -13.47 -7.34 11.30
N ASN A 245 -14.17 -7.22 10.19
CA ASN A 245 -13.64 -7.52 8.87
C ASN A 245 -14.34 -6.64 7.81
N ASP A 246 -13.77 -6.54 6.62
CA ASP A 246 -14.25 -5.64 5.57
C ASP A 246 -14.28 -6.33 4.19
N SER A 247 -15.40 -6.14 3.48
CA SER A 247 -15.67 -6.78 2.17
C SER A 247 -14.76 -6.32 1.02
N GLY A 248 -14.08 -5.18 1.17
CA GLY A 248 -13.36 -4.52 0.09
C GLY A 248 -14.24 -4.06 -1.08
N GLU A 249 -13.59 -3.55 -2.11
CA GLU A 249 -14.22 -2.86 -3.25
C GLU A 249 -14.94 -3.77 -4.26
N GLY A 250 -15.14 -5.05 -3.92
CA GLY A 250 -15.58 -6.08 -4.86
C GLY A 250 -17.06 -6.42 -4.83
N GLY A 251 -17.82 -5.87 -3.88
CA GLY A 251 -19.13 -6.38 -3.51
C GLY A 251 -19.06 -7.58 -2.57
N GLU A 252 -20.20 -8.00 -2.05
CA GLU A 252 -20.34 -9.20 -1.23
C GLU A 252 -21.58 -9.99 -1.66
N ASP A 253 -21.41 -11.31 -1.79
CA ASP A 253 -22.51 -12.21 -2.12
C ASP A 253 -23.45 -12.36 -0.91
N GLY A 254 -24.71 -11.92 -1.07
CA GLY A 254 -25.73 -11.97 -0.01
C GLY A 254 -26.12 -13.39 0.43
N SER A 255 -25.74 -14.43 -0.33
CA SER A 255 -25.93 -15.81 0.08
C SER A 255 -24.94 -16.28 1.15
N ARG A 256 -23.85 -15.53 1.39
CA ARG A 256 -22.89 -15.81 2.47
C ARG A 256 -23.57 -15.67 3.82
N LYS A 257 -23.55 -16.76 4.58
CA LYS A 257 -24.12 -16.84 5.93
C LYS A 257 -23.31 -17.72 6.89
N SER A 258 -22.54 -18.66 6.35
CA SER A 258 -21.84 -19.65 7.14
C SER A 258 -20.64 -20.20 6.39
N TYR A 259 -19.53 -20.42 7.07
CA TYR A 259 -18.29 -20.99 6.52
C TYR A 259 -17.85 -22.21 7.33
N GLY A 260 -17.32 -23.20 6.60
CA GLY A 260 -16.81 -24.44 7.16
C GLY A 260 -17.87 -25.33 7.83
N ALA A 261 -17.45 -26.47 8.37
CA ALA A 261 -18.34 -27.45 9.01
C ALA A 261 -18.99 -26.93 10.31
N GLN A 262 -18.40 -25.92 10.94
CA GLN A 262 -18.88 -25.31 12.19
C GLN A 262 -19.94 -24.22 11.94
N GLY A 263 -20.16 -23.83 10.68
CA GLY A 263 -21.16 -22.83 10.31
C GLY A 263 -20.84 -21.43 10.83
N LEU A 264 -19.55 -21.06 10.86
CA LEU A 264 -19.09 -19.75 11.35
C LEU A 264 -19.63 -18.63 10.47
N ASP A 265 -20.14 -17.56 11.06
CA ASP A 265 -20.67 -16.41 10.30
C ASP A 265 -19.57 -15.82 9.40
N SER A 266 -19.79 -15.88 8.09
CA SER A 266 -18.86 -15.39 7.08
C SER A 266 -19.28 -14.07 6.47
N GLN A 267 -20.25 -13.35 7.02
CA GLN A 267 -20.63 -12.03 6.54
C GLN A 267 -19.61 -10.97 6.96
N SER A 268 -19.39 -9.99 6.09
CA SER A 268 -18.50 -8.89 6.46
C SER A 268 -19.19 -7.89 7.38
N ALA A 269 -18.52 -7.49 8.47
CA ALA A 269 -19.07 -6.49 9.39
C ALA A 269 -19.03 -5.08 8.76
N SER A 270 -17.92 -4.76 8.10
CA SER A 270 -17.73 -3.53 7.33
C SER A 270 -17.95 -3.78 5.84
N ARG A 271 -18.56 -2.80 5.17
CA ARG A 271 -18.84 -2.81 3.74
C ARG A 271 -18.24 -1.60 3.07
N GLN A 272 -17.38 -1.85 2.09
CA GLN A 272 -16.70 -0.76 1.39
C GLN A 272 -17.57 -0.17 0.28
N VAL A 273 -17.56 1.16 0.19
CA VAL A 273 -18.07 1.95 -0.93
C VAL A 273 -16.86 2.63 -1.57
N ALA A 274 -16.46 2.13 -2.74
CA ALA A 274 -15.33 2.65 -3.52
C ALA A 274 -15.82 3.29 -4.82
N SER A 275 -14.92 3.99 -5.54
CA SER A 275 -15.24 4.85 -6.69
C SER A 275 -16.12 4.23 -7.77
N ALA A 276 -15.93 2.94 -8.08
CA ALA A 276 -16.70 2.24 -9.11
C ALA A 276 -18.05 1.69 -8.64
N ARG A 277 -18.34 1.71 -7.33
CA ARG A 277 -19.58 1.18 -6.74
C ARG A 277 -19.88 -0.29 -7.09
N PHE A 278 -18.84 -1.09 -7.34
CA PHE A 278 -19.03 -2.52 -7.65
C PHE A 278 -19.73 -3.24 -6.49
N GLY A 279 -20.84 -3.91 -6.81
CA GLY A 279 -21.64 -4.68 -5.85
C GLY A 279 -22.28 -3.85 -4.74
N VAL A 280 -22.34 -2.52 -4.87
CA VAL A 280 -23.02 -1.65 -3.90
C VAL A 280 -24.52 -1.63 -4.23
N THR A 281 -25.31 -2.31 -3.41
CA THR A 281 -26.77 -2.41 -3.50
C THR A 281 -27.42 -2.00 -2.17
N ASP A 282 -28.74 -1.80 -2.16
CA ASP A 282 -29.48 -1.45 -0.95
C ASP A 282 -29.33 -2.54 0.13
N GLU A 283 -29.44 -3.83 -0.26
CA GLU A 283 -29.27 -4.97 0.66
C GLU A 283 -27.84 -5.06 1.21
N TYR A 284 -26.85 -4.79 0.36
CA TYR A 284 -25.46 -4.69 0.79
C TYR A 284 -25.33 -3.60 1.85
N LEU A 285 -25.74 -2.37 1.58
CA LEU A 285 -25.62 -1.26 2.54
C LEU A 285 -26.44 -1.48 3.83
N ALA A 286 -27.65 -2.02 3.72
CA ALA A 286 -28.54 -2.24 4.85
C ALA A 286 -28.06 -3.33 5.83
N SER A 287 -27.21 -4.27 5.36
CA SER A 287 -26.64 -5.34 6.19
C SER A 287 -25.34 -4.95 6.90
N ALA A 288 -24.78 -3.77 6.61
CA ALA A 288 -23.53 -3.30 7.19
C ALA A 288 -23.66 -2.91 8.67
N LEU A 289 -22.66 -3.27 9.50
CA LEU A 289 -22.42 -2.63 10.79
C LEU A 289 -21.56 -1.37 10.64
N GLU A 290 -20.66 -1.36 9.67
CA GLU A 290 -19.90 -0.19 9.23
C GLU A 290 -19.95 -0.06 7.71
N ILE A 291 -20.09 1.16 7.20
CA ILE A 291 -19.90 1.48 5.79
C ILE A 291 -18.62 2.29 5.65
N GLN A 292 -17.65 1.75 4.90
CA GLN A 292 -16.36 2.38 4.68
C GLN A 292 -16.29 3.07 3.32
N ILE A 293 -16.26 4.39 3.31
CA ILE A 293 -15.98 5.20 2.11
C ILE A 293 -14.47 5.15 1.84
N LYS A 294 -14.08 4.52 0.73
CA LYS A 294 -12.68 4.40 0.33
C LYS A 294 -12.25 5.57 -0.56
N ILE A 295 -11.75 6.64 0.05
CA ILE A 295 -11.15 7.76 -0.70
C ILE A 295 -9.82 7.33 -1.33
N ALA A 296 -8.98 6.65 -0.56
CA ALA A 296 -7.69 6.16 -1.04
C ALA A 296 -7.26 4.88 -0.32
N GLN A 297 -6.25 4.22 -0.89
CA GLN A 297 -5.49 3.16 -0.23
C GLN A 297 -3.99 3.52 -0.25
N GLY A 298 -3.26 3.11 0.78
CA GLY A 298 -1.85 3.45 0.93
C GLY A 298 -0.95 3.01 -0.23
N ALA A 299 -1.14 1.81 -0.77
CA ALA A 299 -0.28 1.25 -1.82
C ALA A 299 -0.34 1.98 -3.18
N LYS A 300 -1.40 2.75 -3.44
CA LYS A 300 -1.57 3.53 -4.68
C LYS A 300 -2.55 4.70 -4.46
N PRO A 301 -2.17 5.72 -3.68
CA PRO A 301 -2.99 6.89 -3.46
C PRO A 301 -3.21 7.65 -4.77
N GLY A 302 -4.40 8.23 -4.93
CA GLY A 302 -4.79 8.97 -6.14
C GLY A 302 -5.09 8.09 -7.36
N GLU A 303 -5.27 6.77 -7.17
CA GLU A 303 -5.64 5.82 -8.22
C GLU A 303 -6.79 4.91 -7.78
N GLY A 304 -7.53 4.38 -8.77
CA GLY A 304 -8.60 3.42 -8.54
C GLY A 304 -8.13 1.97 -8.35
N GLY A 305 -9.08 1.14 -7.90
CA GLY A 305 -9.01 -0.31 -7.91
C GLY A 305 -8.63 -0.88 -9.28
N GLN A 306 -7.93 -2.01 -9.28
CA GLN A 306 -7.55 -2.71 -10.51
C GLN A 306 -7.76 -4.20 -10.32
N LEU A 307 -8.54 -4.80 -11.21
CA LEU A 307 -8.71 -6.24 -11.30
C LEU A 307 -8.47 -6.70 -12.74
N PRO A 308 -7.38 -7.45 -13.00
CA PRO A 308 -7.09 -7.99 -14.33
C PRO A 308 -8.23 -8.86 -14.86
N GLY A 309 -8.54 -8.72 -16.15
CA GLY A 309 -9.63 -9.46 -16.81
C GLY A 309 -9.62 -10.98 -16.61
N PRO A 310 -8.46 -11.66 -16.60
CA PRO A 310 -8.40 -13.10 -16.32
C PRO A 310 -8.93 -13.52 -14.93
N LYS A 311 -9.00 -12.59 -13.96
CA LYS A 311 -9.57 -12.83 -12.63
C LYS A 311 -11.06 -12.48 -12.54
N VAL A 312 -11.66 -11.98 -13.62
CA VAL A 312 -13.07 -11.62 -13.70
C VAL A 312 -13.81 -12.78 -14.37
N ASP A 313 -13.99 -13.86 -13.61
CA ASP A 313 -14.82 -14.99 -14.04
C ASP A 313 -16.32 -14.64 -13.98
N ALA A 314 -17.19 -15.63 -14.24
CA ALA A 314 -18.63 -15.42 -14.23
C ALA A 314 -19.17 -15.03 -12.84
N TYR A 315 -18.57 -15.56 -11.77
CA TYR A 315 -18.98 -15.26 -10.40
C TYR A 315 -18.62 -13.81 -10.03
N ILE A 316 -17.37 -13.42 -10.25
CA ILE A 316 -16.90 -12.06 -10.00
C ILE A 316 -17.63 -11.04 -10.88
N ALA A 317 -17.90 -11.38 -12.14
CA ALA A 317 -18.67 -10.51 -13.03
C ALA A 317 -20.10 -10.31 -12.55
N ALA A 318 -20.78 -11.37 -12.08
CA ALA A 318 -22.13 -11.27 -11.54
C ALA A 318 -22.16 -10.39 -10.28
N LEU A 319 -21.22 -10.63 -9.34
CA LEU A 319 -21.09 -9.88 -8.09
C LEU A 319 -20.88 -8.37 -8.34
N ARG A 320 -20.14 -8.03 -9.38
CA ARG A 320 -19.78 -6.64 -9.72
C ARG A 320 -20.70 -6.00 -10.76
N HIS A 321 -21.71 -6.72 -11.23
CA HIS A 321 -22.56 -6.31 -12.36
C HIS A 321 -21.73 -5.93 -13.61
N SER A 322 -20.68 -6.68 -13.90
CA SER A 322 -19.77 -6.47 -15.03
C SER A 322 -19.85 -7.60 -16.05
N SER A 323 -19.03 -7.54 -17.11
CA SER A 323 -18.89 -8.65 -18.06
C SER A 323 -17.69 -9.55 -17.69
N PRO A 324 -17.81 -10.89 -17.82
CA PRO A 324 -16.67 -11.80 -17.65
C PRO A 324 -15.50 -11.48 -18.58
N GLY A 325 -14.28 -11.71 -18.12
CA GLY A 325 -13.03 -11.55 -18.87
C GLY A 325 -12.56 -10.11 -19.09
N LYS A 326 -13.36 -9.11 -18.71
CA LYS A 326 -13.00 -7.69 -18.87
C LYS A 326 -12.19 -7.20 -17.69
N THR A 327 -11.05 -6.56 -17.96
CA THR A 327 -10.29 -5.86 -16.92
C THR A 327 -11.12 -4.72 -16.34
N LEU A 328 -11.21 -4.68 -15.01
CA LEU A 328 -11.91 -3.63 -14.28
C LEU A 328 -10.88 -2.66 -13.71
N ILE A 329 -10.86 -1.44 -14.25
CA ILE A 329 -10.09 -0.32 -13.71
C ILE A 329 -11.11 0.67 -13.18
N SER A 330 -11.15 0.85 -11.86
CA SER A 330 -12.05 1.81 -11.25
C SER A 330 -11.60 3.24 -11.56
N PRO A 331 -12.53 4.21 -11.67
CA PRO A 331 -12.18 5.62 -11.72
C PRO A 331 -11.29 5.99 -10.53
N PRO A 332 -10.27 6.87 -10.69
CA PRO A 332 -9.50 7.36 -9.55
C PRO A 332 -10.35 8.12 -8.52
N PRO A 333 -11.20 9.09 -8.89
CA PRO A 333 -12.07 9.76 -7.93
C PRO A 333 -13.41 9.02 -7.77
N HIS A 334 -14.06 9.24 -6.64
CA HIS A 334 -15.50 9.09 -6.52
C HIS A 334 -16.18 10.18 -7.37
N HIS A 335 -17.06 9.81 -8.30
CA HIS A 335 -17.70 10.79 -9.19
C HIS A 335 -18.78 11.65 -8.51
N ASP A 336 -19.11 11.33 -7.27
CA ASP A 336 -20.00 12.02 -6.35
C ASP A 336 -19.24 12.63 -5.15
N ILE A 337 -17.91 12.72 -5.22
CA ILE A 337 -17.08 13.41 -4.22
C ILE A 337 -16.01 14.25 -4.92
N TYR A 338 -16.29 15.53 -5.13
CA TYR A 338 -15.33 16.51 -5.65
C TYR A 338 -14.93 17.57 -4.62
N SER A 339 -15.64 17.64 -3.49
CA SER A 339 -15.31 18.49 -2.37
C SER A 339 -15.65 17.83 -1.02
N ILE A 340 -15.35 18.51 0.08
CA ILE A 340 -15.69 18.01 1.42
C ILE A 340 -17.19 18.03 1.68
N GLU A 341 -17.91 18.95 1.05
CA GLU A 341 -19.38 19.03 1.12
C GLU A 341 -20.01 17.84 0.39
N ASP A 342 -19.45 17.43 -0.74
CA ASP A 342 -19.90 16.23 -1.46
C ASP A 342 -19.67 14.96 -0.63
N LEU A 343 -18.53 14.86 0.08
CA LEU A 343 -18.31 13.77 1.04
C LEU A 343 -19.38 13.78 2.13
N SER A 344 -19.70 14.96 2.67
CA SER A 344 -20.77 15.11 3.67
C SER A 344 -22.13 14.67 3.13
N GLN A 345 -22.42 14.93 1.85
CA GLN A 345 -23.63 14.46 1.20
C GLN A 345 -23.66 12.94 1.07
N LEU A 346 -22.56 12.31 0.64
CA LEU A 346 -22.50 10.85 0.58
C LEU A 346 -22.66 10.22 1.97
N ILE A 347 -22.04 10.80 3.01
CA ILE A 347 -22.24 10.33 4.39
C ILE A 347 -23.72 10.42 4.78
N HIS A 348 -24.40 11.52 4.43
CA HIS A 348 -25.83 11.68 4.67
C HIS A 348 -26.65 10.60 3.95
N ASP A 349 -26.38 10.36 2.66
CA ASP A 349 -27.10 9.38 1.86
C ASP A 349 -26.94 7.96 2.43
N LEU A 350 -25.72 7.59 2.84
CA LEU A 350 -25.45 6.28 3.45
C LEU A 350 -26.18 6.10 4.78
N ARG A 351 -26.29 7.15 5.59
CA ARG A 351 -27.08 7.11 6.84
C ARG A 351 -28.59 7.05 6.59
N CYS A 352 -29.07 7.63 5.49
CA CYS A 352 -30.47 7.48 5.08
C CYS A 352 -30.81 6.04 4.71
N VAL A 353 -29.87 5.31 4.08
CA VAL A 353 -30.03 3.88 3.77
C VAL A 353 -29.88 3.02 5.02
N ASN A 354 -28.87 3.29 5.85
CA ASN A 354 -28.61 2.53 7.08
C ASN A 354 -28.27 3.47 8.26
N PRO A 355 -29.26 3.88 9.06
CA PRO A 355 -29.05 4.84 10.16
C PRO A 355 -28.29 4.25 11.35
N LYS A 356 -28.10 2.91 11.39
CA LYS A 356 -27.39 2.22 12.46
C LYS A 356 -25.92 1.96 12.13
N ALA A 357 -25.55 2.00 10.85
CA ALA A 357 -24.17 1.76 10.44
C ALA A 357 -23.25 2.89 10.89
N ARG A 358 -22.08 2.50 11.38
CA ARG A 358 -20.94 3.38 11.55
C ARG A 358 -20.43 3.82 10.17
N ILE A 359 -20.03 5.07 10.00
CA ILE A 359 -19.43 5.55 8.75
C ILE A 359 -17.93 5.75 8.93
N ALA A 360 -17.14 4.97 8.20
CA ALA A 360 -15.69 5.11 8.15
C ALA A 360 -15.23 5.78 6.86
N VAL A 361 -14.20 6.62 6.95
CA VAL A 361 -13.56 7.22 5.77
C VAL A 361 -12.10 6.82 5.73
N LYS A 362 -11.71 6.12 4.66
CA LYS A 362 -10.34 5.62 4.48
C LYS A 362 -9.49 6.58 3.66
N LEU A 363 -8.46 7.11 4.30
CA LEU A 363 -7.48 8.05 3.75
C LEU A 363 -6.11 7.38 3.63
N ALA A 364 -5.28 7.89 2.72
CA ALA A 364 -3.87 7.53 2.62
C ALA A 364 -3.02 8.57 3.37
N ALA A 365 -2.05 8.11 4.16
CA ALA A 365 -1.15 8.97 4.91
C ALA A 365 -0.31 9.85 3.94
N GLN A 366 -0.24 11.14 4.26
CA GLN A 366 0.56 12.16 3.58
C GLN A 366 0.64 13.39 4.49
N SER A 367 1.59 14.30 4.24
CA SER A 367 1.55 15.62 4.87
C SER A 367 0.25 16.39 4.58
N GLY A 368 -0.24 17.14 5.56
CA GLY A 368 -1.44 17.96 5.46
C GLY A 368 -2.74 17.18 5.68
N ILE A 369 -2.66 15.88 5.94
CA ILE A 369 -3.81 15.00 6.21
C ILE A 369 -4.60 15.44 7.45
N GLY A 370 -3.98 16.13 8.42
CA GLY A 370 -4.68 16.60 9.61
C GLY A 370 -5.84 17.54 9.29
N ALA A 371 -5.67 18.45 8.33
CA ALA A 371 -6.72 19.35 7.88
C ALA A 371 -7.87 18.59 7.18
N VAL A 372 -7.52 17.61 6.36
CA VAL A 372 -8.50 16.72 5.70
C VAL A 372 -9.28 15.92 6.75
N ALA A 373 -8.60 15.36 7.76
CA ALA A 373 -9.22 14.61 8.84
C ALA A 373 -10.21 15.47 9.65
N ALA A 374 -9.90 16.73 9.92
CA ALA A 374 -10.84 17.65 10.56
C ALA A 374 -12.06 17.94 9.68
N GLY A 375 -11.88 18.07 8.36
CA GLY A 375 -12.99 18.17 7.41
C GLY A 375 -13.88 16.92 7.42
N VAL A 376 -13.27 15.73 7.39
CA VAL A 376 -13.96 14.44 7.44
C VAL A 376 -14.77 14.27 8.73
N ALA A 377 -14.20 14.64 9.88
CA ALA A 377 -14.91 14.64 11.15
C ALA A 377 -16.13 15.58 11.12
N LYS A 378 -15.97 16.81 10.59
CA LYS A 378 -17.08 17.78 10.43
C LYS A 378 -18.15 17.31 9.44
N ALA A 379 -17.78 16.50 8.46
CA ALA A 379 -18.71 15.88 7.51
C ALA A 379 -19.54 14.74 8.13
N GLY A 380 -19.28 14.38 9.40
CA GLY A 380 -20.08 13.42 10.17
C GLY A 380 -19.61 11.97 10.05
N ALA A 381 -18.35 11.73 9.70
CA ALA A 381 -17.75 10.40 9.79
C ALA A 381 -17.57 10.00 11.27
N ASP A 382 -17.77 8.72 11.58
CA ASP A 382 -17.57 8.16 12.93
C ASP A 382 -16.15 7.60 13.12
N CYS A 383 -15.51 7.20 12.03
CA CYS A 383 -14.18 6.61 12.01
C CYS A 383 -13.34 7.18 10.85
N ILE A 384 -12.07 7.45 11.11
CA ILE A 384 -11.07 7.83 10.11
C ILE A 384 -10.00 6.75 10.07
N ILE A 385 -9.85 6.11 8.91
CA ILE A 385 -8.85 5.07 8.70
C ILE A 385 -7.64 5.70 8.00
N VAL A 386 -6.47 5.61 8.63
CA VAL A 386 -5.21 6.17 8.12
C VAL A 386 -4.35 5.03 7.59
N SER A 387 -4.17 5.01 6.26
CA SER A 387 -3.47 3.93 5.56
C SER A 387 -2.06 4.33 5.18
N SER A 388 -1.05 3.59 5.62
CA SER A 388 0.35 3.85 5.25
C SER A 388 0.68 3.42 3.81
N GLY A 389 1.59 4.15 3.16
CA GLY A 389 2.08 3.91 1.81
C GLY A 389 2.60 2.49 1.57
N ASP A 390 3.12 1.86 2.62
CA ASP A 390 3.60 0.47 2.58
C ASP A 390 2.48 -0.59 2.59
N GLY A 391 1.20 -0.20 2.59
CA GLY A 391 0.06 -1.12 2.53
C GLY A 391 0.13 -2.17 1.39
N GLY A 392 -0.58 -3.29 1.57
CA GLY A 392 -0.66 -4.34 0.56
C GLY A 392 -1.61 -3.99 -0.60
N THR A 393 -1.42 -4.61 -1.75
CA THR A 393 -2.38 -4.55 -2.87
C THR A 393 -2.26 -5.75 -3.80
N GLY A 394 -3.38 -6.19 -4.38
CA GLY A 394 -3.38 -7.27 -5.37
C GLY A 394 -2.88 -6.84 -6.76
N ALA A 395 -2.93 -5.54 -7.09
CA ALA A 395 -2.45 -4.99 -8.35
C ALA A 395 -2.25 -3.46 -8.28
N ALA A 396 -1.02 -3.00 -8.50
CA ALA A 396 -0.67 -1.59 -8.60
C ALA A 396 0.56 -1.38 -9.50
N PRO A 397 0.74 -0.17 -10.08
CA PRO A 397 2.00 0.19 -10.73
C PRO A 397 3.15 0.23 -9.71
N LEU A 398 4.32 -0.25 -10.10
CA LEU A 398 5.53 -0.20 -9.26
C LEU A 398 5.85 1.23 -8.80
N SER A 399 5.72 2.21 -9.69
CA SER A 399 5.93 3.63 -9.36
C SER A 399 5.04 4.16 -8.24
N SER A 400 3.90 3.52 -7.98
CA SER A 400 3.00 3.91 -6.89
C SER A 400 3.36 3.20 -5.59
N LEU A 401 3.77 1.92 -5.68
CA LEU A 401 4.25 1.15 -4.54
C LEU A 401 5.52 1.74 -3.93
N ASP A 402 6.42 2.25 -4.78
CA ASP A 402 7.73 2.72 -4.35
C ASP A 402 7.74 4.21 -3.95
N PHE A 403 6.82 5.02 -4.48
CA PHE A 403 6.93 6.49 -4.43
C PHE A 403 5.65 7.25 -4.06
N ALA A 404 4.57 6.57 -3.67
CA ALA A 404 3.32 7.25 -3.31
C ALA A 404 2.81 6.85 -1.93
N GLY A 405 2.37 7.84 -1.17
CA GLY A 405 1.96 7.68 0.22
C GLY A 405 3.11 7.90 1.20
N SER A 406 2.75 8.21 2.44
CA SER A 406 3.64 8.38 3.59
C SER A 406 3.31 7.33 4.66
N SER A 407 4.00 7.38 5.78
CA SER A 407 3.83 6.46 6.91
C SER A 407 2.73 6.94 7.87
N TRP A 408 1.96 6.02 8.45
CA TRP A 408 0.96 6.38 9.47
C TRP A 408 1.62 6.96 10.73
N GLU A 409 2.88 6.59 11.02
CA GLU A 409 3.65 7.17 12.13
C GLU A 409 3.79 8.68 12.01
N ALA A 410 3.87 9.18 10.78
CA ALA A 410 3.96 10.60 10.48
C ALA A 410 2.61 11.29 10.51
N ALA A 411 1.58 10.61 10.00
CA ALA A 411 0.23 11.15 9.87
C ALA A 411 -0.54 11.21 11.20
N LEU A 412 -0.42 10.21 12.07
CA LEU A 412 -1.22 10.12 13.29
C LEU A 412 -1.01 11.29 14.26
N PRO A 413 0.22 11.72 14.59
CA PRO A 413 0.43 12.87 15.46
C PRO A 413 -0.19 14.14 14.88
N GLU A 414 -0.04 14.36 13.58
CA GLU A 414 -0.61 15.51 12.87
C GLU A 414 -2.15 15.51 12.97
N ILE A 415 -2.79 14.38 12.65
CA ILE A 415 -4.25 14.23 12.75
C ILE A 415 -4.73 14.51 14.16
N ARG A 416 -4.08 13.91 15.17
CA ARG A 416 -4.46 14.13 16.57
C ARG A 416 -4.34 15.57 17.00
N GLN A 417 -3.23 16.21 16.63
CA GLN A 417 -3.00 17.61 16.96
C GLN A 417 -4.10 18.49 16.34
N VAL A 418 -4.39 18.30 15.05
CA VAL A 418 -5.40 19.12 14.36
C VAL A 418 -6.81 18.84 14.88
N LEU A 419 -7.19 17.58 15.13
CA LEU A 419 -8.49 17.25 15.70
C LEU A 419 -8.66 17.85 17.10
N ALA A 420 -7.64 17.74 17.97
CA ALA A 420 -7.68 18.32 19.31
C ALA A 420 -7.78 19.86 19.28
N MET A 421 -6.99 20.51 18.42
CA MET A 421 -7.05 21.97 18.22
C MET A 421 -8.43 22.47 17.77
N ASN A 422 -9.24 21.60 17.16
CA ASN A 422 -10.60 21.90 16.69
C ASN A 422 -11.71 21.33 17.59
N GLY A 423 -11.39 20.67 18.70
CA GLY A 423 -12.38 20.02 19.57
C GLY A 423 -13.13 18.85 18.92
N LEU A 424 -12.48 18.16 17.98
CA LEU A 424 -13.05 17.05 17.19
C LEU A 424 -12.50 15.68 17.60
N ASP A 425 -11.51 15.63 18.49
CA ASP A 425 -10.80 14.41 18.87
C ASP A 425 -11.69 13.37 19.58
N ALA A 426 -12.72 13.83 20.29
CA ALA A 426 -13.72 12.96 20.91
C ALA A 426 -14.84 12.50 19.95
N GLN A 427 -14.90 13.04 18.72
CA GLN A 427 -16.00 12.78 17.77
C GLN A 427 -15.70 11.62 16.83
N VAL A 428 -14.43 11.25 16.65
CA VAL A 428 -14.02 10.24 15.66
C VAL A 428 -13.08 9.22 16.27
N THR A 429 -13.27 7.96 15.88
CA THR A 429 -12.30 6.89 16.14
C THR A 429 -11.21 6.93 15.08
N LEU A 430 -9.94 6.82 15.48
CA LEU A 430 -8.83 6.66 14.55
C LEU A 430 -8.47 5.18 14.42
N GLN A 431 -8.61 4.63 13.21
CA GLN A 431 -8.13 3.31 12.84
C GLN A 431 -6.88 3.44 11.97
N VAL A 432 -5.96 2.48 12.05
CA VAL A 432 -4.77 2.45 11.19
C VAL A 432 -4.63 1.14 10.44
N ASP A 433 -4.09 1.24 9.24
CA ASP A 433 -3.62 0.08 8.48
C ASP A 433 -2.28 0.38 7.80
N GLY A 434 -1.62 -0.67 7.32
CA GLY A 434 -0.30 -0.56 6.68
C GLY A 434 0.76 -1.34 7.45
N ARG A 435 0.92 -2.60 7.04
CA ARG A 435 1.91 -3.58 7.53
C ARG A 435 2.12 -3.60 9.04
N LEU A 436 1.02 -3.64 9.80
CA LEU A 436 1.04 -4.08 11.19
C LEU A 436 1.38 -5.58 11.20
N ARG A 437 2.47 -5.95 11.89
CA ARG A 437 3.05 -7.29 11.88
C ARG A 437 3.20 -7.86 13.29
N THR A 438 3.40 -6.99 14.27
CA THR A 438 3.70 -7.38 15.66
C THR A 438 2.80 -6.64 16.65
N ALA A 439 2.73 -7.16 17.89
CA ALA A 439 2.08 -6.46 18.99
C ALA A 439 2.76 -5.12 19.31
N ARG A 440 4.08 -5.02 19.07
CA ARG A 440 4.83 -3.76 19.17
C ARG A 440 4.30 -2.70 18.20
N ASP A 441 3.98 -3.06 16.96
CA ASP A 441 3.40 -2.13 15.99
C ASP A 441 2.06 -1.57 16.48
N VAL A 442 1.21 -2.44 17.01
CA VAL A 442 -0.09 -2.08 17.61
C VAL A 442 0.12 -1.11 18.78
N ALA A 443 1.05 -1.41 19.69
CA ALA A 443 1.35 -0.56 20.84
C ALA A 443 1.87 0.81 20.42
N VAL A 444 2.77 0.89 19.43
CA VAL A 444 3.26 2.16 18.88
C VAL A 444 2.11 2.95 18.26
N ALA A 445 1.28 2.34 17.42
CA ALA A 445 0.13 3.00 16.82
C ALA A 445 -0.87 3.51 17.88
N ALA A 446 -1.11 2.74 18.94
CA ALA A 446 -1.97 3.13 20.05
C ALA A 446 -1.46 4.39 20.78
N ILE A 447 -0.14 4.43 21.04
CA ILE A 447 0.54 5.58 21.67
C ILE A 447 0.45 6.82 20.76
N LEU A 448 0.68 6.63 19.45
CA LEU A 448 0.60 7.73 18.48
C LEU A 448 -0.83 8.19 18.23
N GLY A 449 -1.84 7.40 18.61
CA GLY A 449 -3.20 7.89 18.62
C GLY A 449 -4.31 6.95 18.22
N ALA A 450 -3.97 5.84 17.57
CA ALA A 450 -4.95 4.92 17.03
C ALA A 450 -5.72 4.22 18.16
N ARG A 451 -6.92 3.77 17.84
CA ARG A 451 -7.82 3.03 18.73
C ARG A 451 -8.25 1.69 18.15
N GLU A 452 -8.18 1.56 16.83
CA GLU A 452 -8.45 0.35 16.06
C GLU A 452 -7.30 0.07 15.08
N PHE A 453 -7.13 -1.21 14.71
CA PHE A 453 -5.95 -1.70 13.98
C PHE A 453 -6.36 -2.73 12.94
N ALA A 454 -6.12 -2.43 11.67
CA ALA A 454 -6.49 -3.32 10.57
C ALA A 454 -5.29 -4.09 10.02
N PHE A 455 -5.47 -5.41 9.86
CA PHE A 455 -4.45 -6.34 9.38
C PHE A 455 -4.81 -6.84 7.99
N GLY A 456 -3.99 -6.47 7.01
CA GLY A 456 -4.09 -6.95 5.63
C GLY A 456 -3.20 -8.16 5.41
N THR A 457 -1.95 -7.93 4.97
CA THR A 457 -0.99 -8.96 4.53
C THR A 457 -0.71 -10.07 5.55
N ALA A 458 -0.83 -9.82 6.85
CA ALA A 458 -0.58 -10.83 7.87
C ALA A 458 -1.72 -11.85 8.02
N SER A 459 -2.94 -11.46 7.68
CA SER A 459 -4.15 -12.26 7.89
C SER A 459 -4.31 -13.42 6.89
N PRO A 460 -4.07 -13.26 5.57
CA PRO A 460 -4.21 -14.33 4.59
C PRO A 460 -2.98 -15.25 4.50
N LEU A 461 -2.07 -15.22 5.49
CA LEU A 461 -0.91 -16.12 5.55
C LEU A 461 -1.35 -17.54 5.91
N GLU A 462 -2.10 -18.13 5.00
CA GLU A 462 -2.53 -19.52 4.96
C GLU A 462 -2.37 -20.09 3.54
N GLN A 463 -1.31 -19.69 2.82
CA GLN A 463 -0.87 -20.42 1.63
C GLN A 463 0.52 -21.01 1.83
N PRO A 464 0.68 -22.35 1.81
CA PRO A 464 2.00 -22.95 1.72
C PRO A 464 2.66 -22.57 0.38
N PRO A 465 3.99 -22.31 0.37
CA PRO A 465 4.75 -22.25 -0.87
C PRO A 465 4.93 -23.68 -1.39
N SER A 466 3.94 -24.17 -2.13
CA SER A 466 4.13 -25.37 -2.95
C SER A 466 3.27 -25.32 -4.19
N LEU A 467 3.48 -24.31 -5.05
CA LEU A 467 3.29 -24.45 -6.49
C LEU A 467 4.35 -23.57 -7.19
N PRO A 468 5.17 -24.14 -8.08
CA PRO A 468 6.18 -23.38 -8.81
C PRO A 468 5.49 -22.39 -9.75
N TRP A 469 6.15 -21.25 -9.94
CA TRP A 469 5.83 -20.25 -10.94
C TRP A 469 5.27 -20.87 -12.22
N VAL A 470 4.03 -20.53 -12.56
CA VAL A 470 3.43 -20.85 -13.85
C VAL A 470 4.27 -20.18 -14.94
N ALA A 471 5.10 -21.00 -15.59
CA ALA A 471 5.70 -20.68 -16.87
C ALA A 471 4.59 -20.45 -17.91
N SER A 472 4.90 -19.63 -18.91
CA SER A 472 4.04 -19.12 -19.98
C SER A 472 3.00 -20.09 -20.57
N PRO A 473 1.87 -19.59 -21.09
CA PRO A 473 0.85 -20.40 -21.75
C PRO A 473 1.32 -20.89 -23.12
N ALA A 474 2.03 -22.01 -23.16
CA ALA A 474 2.43 -22.65 -24.41
C ALA A 474 2.67 -24.16 -24.24
N GLU A 475 1.86 -24.90 -23.48
CA GLU A 475 2.07 -26.36 -23.40
C GLU A 475 0.86 -27.21 -22.98
N ASN A 476 -0.37 -26.79 -23.30
CA ASN A 476 -1.57 -27.63 -23.07
C ASN A 476 -2.45 -27.77 -24.32
N ALA A 477 -1.82 -28.04 -25.46
CA ALA A 477 -2.49 -28.47 -26.68
C ALA A 477 -1.86 -29.78 -27.15
N THR A 478 -2.09 -30.88 -26.45
CA THR A 478 -2.05 -32.27 -26.98
C THR A 478 -2.24 -33.25 -25.83
N ARG A 479 -3.48 -33.58 -25.48
CA ARG A 479 -3.88 -34.89 -24.91
C ARG A 479 -5.38 -34.93 -24.64
N THR A 480 -6.18 -35.01 -25.70
CA THR A 480 -7.48 -35.70 -25.70
C THR A 480 -7.83 -36.02 -27.16
N ALA A 481 -7.50 -37.24 -27.60
CA ALA A 481 -8.11 -37.86 -28.78
C ALA A 481 -8.10 -39.40 -28.58
N ALA A 482 -9.23 -39.86 -28.02
CA ALA A 482 -9.94 -41.12 -28.25
C ALA A 482 -9.27 -42.50 -28.00
N PRO A 483 -10.08 -43.57 -27.80
CA PRO A 483 -11.46 -43.64 -27.33
C PRO A 483 -11.56 -43.95 -25.82
#